data_AF-A0AA39RCZ6-F1
#
_entry.id   AF-A0AA39RCZ6-F1
#
_cell.length_a   1.000
_cell.length_b   1.000
_cell.length_c   1.000
_cell.angle_alpha   90.00
_cell.angle_beta   90.00
_cell.angle_gamma   90.00
#
_symmetry.space_group_name_H-M   'P 1'
#
loop_
_entity.id
_entity.type
_entity.pdbx_description
1 polymer ?
#
loop_
_entity_poly.entity_id
_entity_poly.type
_entity_poly.pdbx_seq_one_letter_code
_entity_poly.pdbx_strand_id
1 'polypeptide(L)'
;MQSEELAESVSKLIDPRLADAVDMSDVQTTSTASYSKFVTREMGKVEALLKVILSPVDSVADTYRALLPKGTPMWSTEGCLEQERFALLQLKPFFYSPSELENWVEGDHNSDCCQWDRVECNNDTTKRVISLGLFQTRDEEMGEWYLNASLFSTFQQLQWLDLSYNGIAGCVENEGRLP
;
A
#
# COMPACT_ATOMS: atom_id res chain seq x y z
N MET A 1 52.76 -6.26 -3.59
CA MET A 1 54.03 -6.58 -4.29
C MET A 1 53.87 -7.05 -5.73
N GLN A 2 52.70 -7.56 -6.19
CA GLN A 2 52.45 -7.84 -7.62
C GLN A 2 51.71 -6.71 -8.37
N SER A 3 50.93 -5.88 -7.66
CA SER A 3 50.14 -4.79 -8.27
C SER A 3 50.97 -3.58 -8.69
N GLU A 4 52.04 -3.27 -7.96
CA GLU A 4 52.95 -2.15 -8.27
C GLU A 4 53.84 -2.47 -9.47
N GLU A 5 54.28 -3.73 -9.59
CA GLU A 5 55.09 -4.22 -10.72
C GLU A 5 54.29 -4.20 -12.04
N LEU A 6 52.98 -4.50 -11.97
CA LEU A 6 52.07 -4.41 -13.10
C LEU A 6 51.86 -2.95 -13.55
N ALA A 7 51.67 -2.03 -12.60
CA ALA A 7 51.51 -0.60 -12.91
C ALA A 7 52.77 -0.03 -13.56
N GLU A 8 53.95 -0.42 -13.08
CA GLU A 8 55.22 0.06 -13.62
C GLU A 8 55.55 -0.56 -14.99
N SER A 9 55.16 -1.82 -15.22
CA SER A 9 55.35 -2.48 -16.51
C SER A 9 54.38 -1.97 -17.58
N VAL A 10 53.16 -1.58 -17.19
CA VAL A 10 52.17 -0.97 -18.09
C VAL A 10 52.57 0.46 -18.46
N SER A 11 53.12 1.23 -17.52
CA SER A 11 53.55 2.61 -17.78
C SER A 11 54.70 2.72 -18.78
N LYS A 12 55.47 1.63 -19.00
CA LYS A 12 56.56 1.55 -19.99
C LYS A 12 56.09 1.22 -21.40
N LEU A 13 54.84 0.77 -21.56
CA LEU A 13 54.23 0.43 -22.86
C LEU A 13 53.46 1.60 -23.50
N ILE A 14 53.29 2.71 -22.77
CA ILE A 14 52.62 3.91 -23.24
C ILE A 14 53.64 4.75 -24.02
N ASP A 15 53.44 4.90 -25.33
CA ASP A 15 54.25 5.82 -26.12
C ASP A 15 53.91 7.27 -25.70
N PRO A 16 54.85 8.04 -25.13
CA PRO A 16 54.58 9.38 -24.64
C PRO A 16 54.14 10.34 -25.76
N ARG A 17 54.36 10.00 -27.04
CA ARG A 17 53.86 10.78 -28.18
C ARG A 17 52.39 10.53 -28.51
N LEU A 18 51.75 9.51 -27.94
CA LEU A 18 50.33 9.20 -28.11
C LEU A 18 49.46 9.62 -26.92
N ALA A 19 50.08 9.95 -25.78
CA ALA A 19 49.38 10.39 -24.57
C ALA A 19 48.64 11.74 -24.74
N ASP A 20 49.14 12.59 -25.64
CA ASP A 20 48.54 13.91 -25.92
C ASP A 20 47.41 13.86 -26.98
N ALA A 21 47.15 12.69 -27.58
CA ALA A 21 46.19 12.57 -28.69
C ALA A 21 44.80 12.08 -28.27
N VAL A 22 44.61 11.68 -27.01
CA VAL A 22 43.31 11.23 -26.48
C VAL A 22 42.95 12.07 -25.27
N ASP A 23 42.51 13.30 -25.53
CA ASP A 23 41.77 14.07 -24.52
C ASP A 23 40.35 13.50 -24.42
N MET A 24 40.13 12.68 -23.39
CA MET A 24 38.81 12.12 -23.05
C MET A 24 38.12 12.93 -21.95
N SER A 25 38.53 14.19 -21.70
CA SER A 25 37.90 15.05 -20.70
C SER A 25 36.46 15.46 -21.06
N ASP A 26 36.11 15.46 -22.34
CA ASP A 26 34.81 15.92 -22.83
C ASP A 26 33.71 14.83 -22.85
N VAL A 27 34.06 13.54 -22.83
CA VAL A 27 33.07 12.46 -22.98
C VAL A 27 32.40 12.09 -21.64
N GLN A 28 33.10 12.22 -20.51
CA GLN A 28 32.56 11.78 -19.22
C GLN A 28 31.84 12.88 -18.42
N THR A 29 32.10 14.17 -18.68
CA THR A 29 31.57 15.28 -17.87
C THR A 29 30.31 15.90 -18.46
N THR A 30 30.24 16.04 -19.78
CA THR A 30 29.08 16.63 -20.47
C THR A 30 27.87 15.69 -20.47
N SER A 31 28.11 14.38 -20.67
CA SER A 31 27.07 13.36 -20.70
C SER A 31 26.46 13.10 -19.32
N THR A 32 27.27 12.94 -18.27
CA THR A 32 26.78 12.69 -16.90
C THR A 32 26.07 13.92 -16.31
N ALA A 33 26.58 15.12 -16.57
CA ALA A 33 25.91 16.36 -16.16
C ALA A 33 24.60 16.58 -16.93
N SER A 34 24.56 16.26 -18.23
CA SER A 34 23.34 16.36 -19.05
C SER A 34 22.29 15.31 -18.63
N TYR A 35 22.70 14.07 -18.39
CA TYR A 35 21.84 13.01 -17.85
C TYR A 35 21.34 13.36 -16.44
N SER A 36 22.20 13.83 -15.54
CA SER A 36 21.81 14.25 -14.19
C SER A 36 20.80 15.40 -14.22
N LYS A 37 21.00 16.39 -15.10
CA LYS A 37 20.03 17.48 -15.32
C LYS A 37 18.70 16.97 -15.86
N PHE A 38 18.73 16.04 -16.81
CA PHE A 38 17.53 15.43 -17.37
C PHE A 38 16.76 14.63 -16.31
N VAL A 39 17.45 13.76 -15.57
CA VAL A 39 16.86 12.96 -14.50
C VAL A 39 16.30 13.86 -13.41
N THR A 40 17.01 14.91 -12.98
CA THR A 40 16.50 15.87 -11.98
C THR A 40 15.25 16.59 -12.48
N ARG A 41 15.22 16.99 -13.76
CA ARG A 41 14.06 17.64 -14.38
C ARG A 41 12.86 16.71 -14.44
N GLU A 42 13.05 15.49 -14.93
CA GLU A 42 11.95 14.52 -15.05
C GLU A 42 11.50 14.05 -13.66
N MET A 43 12.40 13.89 -12.68
CA MET A 43 12.06 13.62 -11.30
C MET A 43 11.26 14.76 -10.67
N GLY A 44 11.61 16.02 -10.96
CA GLY A 44 10.84 17.18 -10.53
C GLY A 44 9.45 17.25 -11.15
N LYS A 45 9.27 16.78 -12.40
CA LYS A 45 7.95 16.63 -13.01
C LYS A 45 7.15 15.50 -12.35
N VAL A 46 7.77 14.37 -12.05
CA VAL A 46 7.13 13.26 -11.34
C VAL A 46 6.72 13.70 -9.94
N GLU A 47 7.57 14.43 -9.23
CA GLU A 47 7.26 15.00 -7.92
C GLU A 47 6.09 16.00 -8.00
N ALA A 48 6.07 16.86 -9.02
CA ALA A 48 4.96 17.78 -9.25
C ALA A 48 3.65 17.04 -9.56
N LEU A 49 3.69 16.01 -10.41
CA LEU A 49 2.52 15.18 -10.71
C LEU A 49 2.06 14.37 -9.50
N LEU A 50 2.99 13.83 -8.72
CA LEU A 50 2.70 13.14 -7.46
C LEU A 50 2.05 14.11 -6.46
N LYS A 51 2.55 15.35 -6.35
CA LYS A 51 1.92 16.42 -5.56
C LYS A 51 0.57 16.87 -6.10
N VAL A 52 0.26 16.66 -7.38
CA VAL A 52 -1.07 16.94 -7.95
C VAL A 52 -2.05 15.78 -7.66
N ILE A 53 -1.59 14.53 -7.78
CA ILE A 53 -2.39 13.34 -7.48
C ILE A 53 -2.64 13.22 -5.96
N LEU A 54 -1.64 13.57 -5.15
CA LEU A 54 -1.71 13.60 -3.69
C LEU A 54 -2.11 14.98 -3.14
N SER A 55 -2.23 16.01 -4.00
CA SER A 55 -2.82 17.30 -3.63
C SER A 55 -4.24 17.05 -3.16
N PRO A 56 -4.69 17.73 -2.11
CA PRO A 56 -5.20 17.01 -0.97
C PRO A 56 -6.55 16.44 -1.35
N VAL A 57 -6.60 15.11 -1.52
CA VAL A 57 -7.84 14.36 -1.43
C VAL A 57 -8.55 14.74 -0.11
N ASP A 58 -7.76 15.09 0.93
CA ASP A 58 -8.23 15.69 2.18
C ASP A 58 -8.92 17.05 2.01
N SER A 59 -8.44 17.93 1.15
CA SER A 59 -9.03 19.27 0.91
C SER A 59 -10.28 19.17 0.07
N VAL A 60 -10.34 18.23 -0.87
CA VAL A 60 -11.57 17.90 -1.59
C VAL A 60 -12.56 17.25 -0.63
N ALA A 61 -12.11 16.33 0.24
CA ALA A 61 -12.95 15.70 1.26
C ALA A 61 -13.46 16.71 2.29
N ASP A 62 -12.65 17.68 2.72
CA ASP A 62 -13.02 18.75 3.63
C ASP A 62 -13.96 19.75 2.98
N THR A 63 -13.76 20.04 1.70
CA THR A 63 -14.69 20.85 0.91
C THR A 63 -16.02 20.11 0.75
N TYR A 64 -16.01 18.81 0.45
CA TYR A 64 -17.22 17.99 0.45
C TYR A 64 -17.89 17.96 1.83
N ARG A 65 -17.15 17.79 2.93
CA ARG A 65 -17.67 17.86 4.31
C ARG A 65 -18.25 19.22 4.67
N ALA A 66 -17.68 20.30 4.13
CA ALA A 66 -18.14 21.67 4.36
C ALA A 66 -19.35 22.05 3.50
N LEU A 67 -19.47 21.45 2.30
CA LEU A 67 -20.59 21.64 1.38
C LEU A 67 -21.78 20.73 1.70
N LEU A 68 -21.56 19.63 2.41
CA LEU A 68 -22.63 18.79 2.93
C LEU A 68 -23.16 19.39 4.25
N PRO A 69 -24.47 19.66 4.37
CA PRO A 69 -25.04 20.17 5.60
C PRO A 69 -24.76 19.19 6.74
N LYS A 70 -24.28 19.70 7.90
CA LYS A 70 -24.09 18.87 9.10
C LYS A 70 -25.41 18.18 9.45
N GLY A 71 -25.50 16.89 9.11
CA GLY A 71 -26.72 16.10 9.30
C GLY A 71 -27.28 15.43 8.05
N THR A 72 -26.71 15.60 6.85
CA THR A 72 -26.95 14.59 5.80
C THR A 72 -26.38 13.27 6.31
N PRO A 73 -27.18 12.18 6.40
CA PRO A 73 -26.60 10.85 6.52
C PRO A 73 -25.61 10.77 5.37
N MET A 74 -24.35 10.54 5.68
CA MET A 74 -23.40 10.02 4.70
C MET A 74 -24.02 8.71 4.28
N TRP A 75 -24.88 8.80 3.25
CA TRP A 75 -25.66 7.74 2.62
C TRP A 75 -25.65 6.52 3.52
N SER A 76 -26.61 6.46 4.45
CA SER A 76 -27.02 5.16 4.94
C SER A 76 -27.68 4.47 3.75
N THR A 77 -26.87 4.12 2.75
CA THR A 77 -27.06 2.96 1.90
C THR A 77 -27.41 1.85 2.87
N GLU A 78 -28.54 1.22 2.61
CA GLU A 78 -29.15 0.21 3.47
C GLU A 78 -28.04 -0.76 3.94
N GLY A 79 -27.56 -0.61 5.18
CA GLY A 79 -26.48 -1.45 5.72
C GLY A 79 -25.49 -0.80 6.69
N CYS A 80 -24.31 -1.42 6.84
CA CYS A 80 -23.28 -1.01 7.80
C CYS A 80 -22.54 0.28 7.40
N LEU A 81 -21.77 0.86 8.33
CA LEU A 81 -20.99 2.07 8.05
C LEU A 81 -20.05 1.87 6.86
N GLU A 82 -19.98 2.86 5.96
CA GLU A 82 -19.15 2.79 4.75
C GLU A 82 -17.67 2.49 5.06
N GLN A 83 -17.14 2.99 6.16
CA GLN A 83 -15.77 2.67 6.59
C GLN A 83 -15.62 1.19 6.99
N GLU A 84 -16.61 0.61 7.65
CA GLU A 84 -16.61 -0.81 8.01
C GLU A 84 -16.78 -1.68 6.76
N ARG A 85 -17.68 -1.29 5.85
CA ARG A 85 -17.85 -1.92 4.54
C ARG A 85 -16.53 -1.95 3.76
N PHE A 86 -15.85 -0.80 3.65
CA PHE A 86 -14.56 -0.72 2.97
C PHE A 86 -13.49 -1.56 3.66
N ALA A 87 -13.44 -1.55 5.00
CA ALA A 87 -12.49 -2.37 5.74
C ALA A 87 -12.72 -3.89 5.51
N LEU A 88 -13.97 -4.35 5.44
CA LEU A 88 -14.29 -5.74 5.08
C LEU A 88 -13.78 -6.07 3.67
N LEU A 89 -14.00 -5.20 2.69
CA LEU A 89 -13.49 -5.40 1.33
C LEU A 89 -11.95 -5.43 1.29
N GLN A 90 -11.27 -4.63 2.11
CA GLN A 90 -9.81 -4.68 2.26
C GLN A 90 -9.32 -5.97 2.93
N LEU A 91 -10.13 -6.63 3.76
CA LEU A 91 -9.79 -7.92 4.35
C LEU A 91 -9.87 -9.06 3.33
N LYS A 92 -10.78 -8.98 2.36
CA LYS A 92 -11.07 -10.06 1.39
C LYS A 92 -9.82 -10.68 0.74
N PRO A 93 -8.79 -9.93 0.27
CA PRO A 93 -7.61 -10.52 -0.34
C PRO A 93 -6.74 -11.38 0.59
N PHE A 94 -6.83 -11.18 1.92
CA PHE A 94 -6.08 -11.99 2.89
C PHE A 94 -6.71 -13.37 3.11
N PHE A 95 -8.01 -13.48 2.84
CA PHE A 95 -8.86 -14.65 3.01
C PHE A 95 -9.29 -15.14 1.63
N TYR A 96 -8.40 -15.87 0.96
CA TYR A 96 -8.65 -16.40 -0.37
C TYR A 96 -9.37 -17.74 -0.29
N SER A 97 -10.66 -17.71 0.03
CA SER A 97 -11.57 -18.82 -0.26
C SER A 97 -12.65 -18.31 -1.22
N PRO A 98 -12.60 -18.71 -2.51
CA PRO A 98 -13.49 -18.19 -3.54
C PRO A 98 -14.98 -18.35 -3.23
N SER A 99 -15.35 -19.38 -2.45
CA SER A 99 -16.74 -19.70 -2.11
C SER A 99 -17.22 -19.04 -0.82
N GLU A 100 -16.34 -18.80 0.16
CA GLU A 100 -16.76 -18.43 1.52
C GLU A 100 -17.01 -16.93 1.71
N LEU A 101 -16.51 -16.09 0.79
CA LEU A 101 -16.65 -14.63 0.80
C LEU A 101 -17.18 -14.10 -0.54
N GLU A 102 -17.91 -14.94 -1.30
CA GLU A 102 -18.39 -14.60 -2.65
C GLU A 102 -19.34 -13.40 -2.62
N ASN A 103 -20.21 -13.32 -1.62
CA ASN A 103 -21.20 -12.26 -1.47
C ASN A 103 -20.65 -10.93 -0.94
N TRP A 104 -19.35 -10.84 -0.63
CA TRP A 104 -18.68 -9.58 -0.30
C TRP A 104 -18.40 -8.80 -1.59
N VAL A 105 -19.37 -8.01 -2.05
CA VAL A 105 -19.35 -7.36 -3.36
C VAL A 105 -18.94 -5.89 -3.30
N GLU A 106 -18.02 -5.50 -4.19
CA GLU A 106 -17.58 -4.09 -4.32
C GLU A 106 -18.53 -3.26 -5.19
N GLY A 107 -19.18 -3.91 -6.17
CA GLY A 107 -19.84 -3.27 -7.32
C GLY A 107 -21.24 -2.71 -7.08
N ASP A 108 -21.84 -2.94 -5.92
CA ASP A 108 -23.11 -2.33 -5.55
C ASP A 108 -22.89 -1.47 -4.31
N HIS A 109 -22.88 -0.15 -4.50
CA HIS A 109 -22.77 0.84 -3.42
C HIS A 109 -23.92 0.72 -2.41
N ASN A 110 -24.99 -0.01 -2.77
CA ASN A 110 -26.16 -0.30 -1.94
C ASN A 110 -26.16 -1.74 -1.38
N SER A 111 -25.04 -2.47 -1.47
CA SER A 111 -24.93 -3.78 -0.83
C SER A 111 -24.82 -3.65 0.68
N ASP A 112 -25.83 -4.14 1.39
CA ASP A 112 -25.85 -4.22 2.85
C ASP A 112 -24.80 -5.23 3.32
N CYS A 113 -23.67 -4.74 3.84
CA CYS A 113 -22.62 -5.56 4.44
C CYS A 113 -23.11 -6.38 5.65
N CYS A 114 -24.21 -6.00 6.30
CA CYS A 114 -24.83 -6.81 7.35
C CYS A 114 -25.56 -8.05 6.82
N GLN A 115 -25.77 -8.13 5.50
CA GLN A 115 -26.27 -9.33 4.80
C GLN A 115 -25.13 -10.17 4.21
N TRP A 116 -23.87 -9.75 4.38
CA TRP A 116 -22.75 -10.54 3.91
C TRP A 116 -22.54 -11.76 4.79
N ASP A 117 -22.05 -12.81 4.17
CA ASP A 117 -21.79 -14.05 4.89
C ASP A 117 -20.74 -13.76 5.94
N ARG A 118 -20.96 -14.31 7.14
CA ARG A 118 -20.05 -14.23 8.28
C ARG A 118 -19.89 -12.82 8.87
N VAL A 119 -20.72 -11.86 8.47
CA VAL A 119 -20.80 -10.53 9.08
C VAL A 119 -22.11 -10.43 9.85
N GLU A 120 -22.02 -10.03 11.11
CA GLU A 120 -23.19 -9.72 11.91
C GLU A 120 -23.08 -8.29 12.44
N CYS A 121 -24.16 -7.54 12.25
CA CYS A 121 -24.30 -6.17 12.70
C CYS A 121 -25.24 -6.06 13.90
N ASN A 122 -25.07 -4.99 14.67
CA ASN A 122 -26.04 -4.64 15.69
C ASN A 122 -27.41 -4.29 15.07
N ASN A 123 -28.46 -4.52 15.87
CA ASN A 123 -29.84 -4.21 15.48
C ASN A 123 -30.22 -2.74 15.71
N ASP A 124 -29.25 -1.89 16.07
CA ASP A 124 -29.46 -0.48 16.33
C ASP A 124 -29.53 0.34 15.04
N THR A 125 -29.93 1.60 15.17
CA THR A 125 -29.98 2.56 14.05
C THR A 125 -28.62 2.76 13.38
N THR A 126 -27.51 2.40 14.05
CA THR A 126 -26.14 2.60 13.56
C THR A 126 -25.60 1.46 12.70
N LYS A 127 -26.24 0.29 12.68
CA LYS A 127 -25.85 -0.90 11.88
C LYS A 127 -24.35 -1.22 11.92
N ARG A 128 -23.77 -1.27 13.12
CA ARG A 128 -22.32 -1.46 13.30
C ARG A 128 -21.97 -2.94 13.27
N VAL A 129 -20.85 -3.29 12.66
CA VAL A 129 -20.34 -4.68 12.68
C VAL A 129 -19.94 -5.07 14.10
N ILE A 130 -20.55 -6.11 14.65
CA ILE A 130 -20.31 -6.62 16.00
C ILE A 130 -19.69 -8.02 16.02
N SER A 131 -19.82 -8.78 14.93
CA SER A 131 -19.32 -10.14 14.85
C SER A 131 -18.81 -10.45 13.45
N LEU A 132 -17.64 -11.08 13.38
CA LEU A 132 -16.94 -11.42 12.14
C LEU A 132 -16.37 -12.85 12.22
N GLY A 133 -16.92 -13.75 11.41
CA GLY A 133 -16.60 -15.20 11.44
C GLY A 133 -15.77 -15.67 10.25
N LEU A 134 -14.47 -15.44 10.26
CA LEU A 134 -13.56 -15.80 9.16
C LEU A 134 -12.91 -17.17 9.34
N PHE A 135 -13.53 -18.07 10.10
CA PHE A 135 -13.09 -19.46 10.27
C PHE A 135 -12.87 -20.16 8.93
N GLN A 136 -11.69 -20.75 8.73
CA GLN A 136 -11.33 -21.56 7.56
C GLN A 136 -11.64 -20.86 6.22
N THR A 137 -11.36 -19.56 6.14
CA THR A 137 -11.55 -18.75 4.92
C THR A 137 -10.27 -18.56 4.12
N ARG A 138 -9.18 -19.19 4.54
CA ARG A 138 -7.88 -19.15 3.88
C ARG A 138 -7.41 -20.57 3.52
N ASP A 139 -6.97 -20.74 2.27
CA ASP A 139 -6.39 -22.00 1.79
C ASP A 139 -5.13 -22.39 2.59
N GLU A 140 -5.08 -23.64 3.04
CA GLU A 140 -3.94 -24.23 3.74
C GLU A 140 -2.68 -24.25 2.86
N GLU A 141 -2.84 -24.33 1.53
CA GLU A 141 -1.73 -24.34 0.57
C GLU A 141 -0.94 -23.01 0.56
N MET A 142 -1.54 -21.90 1.01
CA MET A 142 -0.85 -20.62 1.10
C MET A 142 0.14 -20.53 2.27
N GLY A 143 0.19 -21.56 3.12
CA GLY A 143 1.09 -21.64 4.26
C GLY A 143 0.78 -20.64 5.36
N GLU A 144 1.67 -20.65 6.35
CA GLU A 144 1.59 -19.78 7.50
C GLU A 144 1.77 -18.31 7.14
N TRP A 145 1.05 -17.43 7.85
CA TRP A 145 1.15 -15.99 7.66
C TRP A 145 1.07 -15.24 8.98
N TYR A 146 1.48 -13.98 8.93
CA TYR A 146 1.42 -13.07 10.06
C TYR A 146 0.28 -12.07 9.88
N LEU A 147 -0.60 -12.03 10.86
CA LEU A 147 -1.78 -11.17 10.84
C LEU A 147 -1.39 -9.76 11.27
N ASN A 148 -1.82 -8.75 10.50
CA ASN A 148 -1.77 -7.38 10.97
C ASN A 148 -3.04 -7.04 11.76
N ALA A 149 -2.94 -7.01 13.09
CA ALA A 149 -4.09 -6.76 13.95
C ALA A 149 -4.71 -5.37 13.73
N SER A 150 -3.96 -4.40 13.19
CA SER A 150 -4.49 -3.07 12.90
C SER A 150 -5.59 -3.06 11.83
N LEU A 151 -5.70 -4.12 11.02
CA LEU A 151 -6.77 -4.28 10.02
C LEU A 151 -8.17 -4.29 10.65
N PHE A 152 -8.29 -4.73 11.91
CA PHE A 152 -9.58 -4.77 12.61
C PHE A 152 -9.90 -3.50 13.42
N SER A 153 -8.98 -2.53 13.47
CA SER A 153 -9.15 -1.31 14.27
C SER A 153 -10.33 -0.44 13.82
N THR A 154 -10.77 -0.57 12.56
CA THR A 154 -11.94 0.12 12.01
C THR A 154 -13.25 -0.37 12.64
N PHE A 155 -13.32 -1.63 13.08
CA PHE A 155 -14.53 -2.25 13.66
C PHE A 155 -14.61 -1.97 15.17
N GLN A 156 -14.89 -0.72 15.52
CA GLN A 156 -14.86 -0.25 16.92
C GLN A 156 -15.88 -0.95 17.84
N GLN A 157 -16.92 -1.57 17.29
CA GLN A 157 -17.94 -2.30 18.05
C GLN A 157 -17.82 -3.82 17.90
N LEU A 158 -16.73 -4.32 17.32
CA LEU A 158 -16.50 -5.75 17.17
C LEU A 158 -16.39 -6.40 18.55
N GLN A 159 -17.28 -7.34 18.82
CA GLN A 159 -17.35 -8.11 20.08
C GLN A 159 -16.86 -9.54 19.87
N TRP A 160 -17.03 -10.08 18.66
CA TRP A 160 -16.66 -11.44 18.33
C TRP A 160 -15.87 -11.50 17.03
N LEU A 161 -14.74 -12.19 17.06
CA LEU A 161 -13.86 -12.39 15.91
C LEU A 161 -13.35 -13.83 15.94
N ASP A 162 -13.65 -14.59 14.89
CA ASP A 162 -13.11 -15.94 14.71
C ASP A 162 -12.22 -16.00 13.47
N LEU A 163 -10.94 -16.26 13.70
CA LEU A 163 -9.91 -16.43 12.67
C LEU A 163 -9.34 -17.85 12.68
N SER A 164 -10.00 -18.79 13.34
CA SER A 164 -9.48 -20.14 13.53
C SER A 164 -9.30 -20.86 12.19
N TYR A 165 -8.34 -21.78 12.12
CA TYR A 165 -8.05 -22.58 10.93
C TYR A 165 -7.66 -21.76 9.69
N ASN A 166 -7.00 -20.62 9.88
CA ASN A 166 -6.43 -19.80 8.80
C ASN A 166 -4.89 -19.81 8.77
N GLY A 167 -4.20 -20.71 9.48
CA GLY A 167 -2.73 -20.79 9.45
C GLY A 167 -2.00 -19.54 9.98
N ILE A 168 -2.56 -18.84 10.97
CA ILE A 168 -1.95 -17.65 11.55
C ILE A 168 -0.82 -18.07 12.49
N ALA A 169 0.43 -17.78 12.12
CA ALA A 169 1.62 -18.08 12.93
C ALA A 169 1.91 -17.01 14.00
N GLY A 170 1.39 -15.80 13.81
CA GLY A 170 1.56 -14.71 14.78
C GLY A 170 0.95 -13.40 14.30
N CYS A 171 1.10 -12.35 15.12
CA CYS A 171 0.65 -11.00 14.78
C CYS A 171 1.85 -10.07 14.57
N VAL A 172 1.77 -9.22 13.55
CA VAL A 172 2.68 -8.08 13.41
C VAL A 172 2.02 -6.86 14.05
N GLU A 173 2.68 -6.29 15.05
CA GLU A 173 2.39 -4.93 15.46
C GLU A 173 3.04 -4.00 14.43
N ASN A 174 2.25 -3.12 13.82
CA ASN A 174 2.81 -1.96 13.12
C ASN A 174 3.43 -1.03 14.19
N GLU A 175 4.59 -1.40 14.72
CA GLU A 175 5.37 -0.51 15.57
C GLU A 175 5.95 0.60 14.67
N GLY A 176 5.22 1.71 14.57
CA GLY A 176 5.76 3.02 14.23
C GLY A 176 6.65 3.56 15.34
N ARG A 177 7.54 2.74 15.90
CA ARG A 177 8.51 3.13 16.91
C ARG A 177 9.85 3.32 16.22
N LEU A 178 10.04 4.51 15.66
CA LEU A 178 11.37 4.99 15.30
C LEU A 178 12.23 5.04 16.58
N PRO A 179 13.49 4.55 16.53
CA PRO A 179 14.45 4.71 17.62
C PRO A 179 14.82 6.18 17.86
#